data_AF-A0A381UH93-F1
#
_entry.id   AF-A0A381UH93-F1
#
_cell.length_a   1.000
_cell.length_b   1.000
_cell.length_c   1.000
_cell.angle_alpha   90.00
_cell.angle_beta   90.00
_cell.angle_gamma   90.00
#
_symmetry.space_group_name_H-M   'P 1'
#
loop_
_entity.id
_entity.type
_entity.pdbx_description
1 polymer ?
#
loop_
_entity_poly.entity_id
_entity_poly.type
_entity_poly.pdbx_seq_one_letter_code
_entity_poly.pdbx_strand_id
1 'polypeptide(L)'
;MLYTAAVAIISFQNSLAPIVALRIPQGIGVAILFTLAPALIARAFGPSRRGRALGFTLAAMGAGTFTGALGGGVMGEEFGWPAIFWMRIPIGLALLIITVIGLNQSYTRAIRHRVKQRFDLLGSAVLFTSLFTFVLGLSFARVDGWIAPLPIALLLTSVALGLGFAKGNKTGNFTILPIGLTSFPGFKSGAG
;
A
#
# COMPACT_ATOMS: atom_id res chain seq x y z
N MET A 1 -6.62 8.93 8.27
CA MET A 1 -6.50 10.40 8.28
C MET A 1 -6.09 10.95 6.92
N LEU A 2 -4.87 10.69 6.44
CA LEU A 2 -4.37 11.23 5.16
C LEU A 2 -5.28 10.92 3.95
N TYR A 3 -5.72 9.67 3.81
CA TYR A 3 -6.65 9.26 2.75
C TYR A 3 -7.99 10.00 2.83
N THR A 4 -8.63 10.02 4.01
CA THR A 4 -9.94 10.67 4.21
C THR A 4 -9.88 12.17 3.91
N ALA A 5 -8.82 12.86 4.33
CA ALA A 5 -8.64 14.28 4.04
C ALA A 5 -8.48 14.53 2.53
N ALA A 6 -7.68 13.74 1.83
CA ALA A 6 -7.51 13.87 0.39
C ALA A 6 -8.82 13.63 -0.39
N VAL A 7 -9.60 12.62 0.03
CA VAL A 7 -10.93 12.36 -0.55
C VAL A 7 -11.88 13.53 -0.34
N ALA A 8 -11.91 14.10 0.87
CA ALA A 8 -12.76 15.25 1.16
C ALA A 8 -12.41 16.46 0.29
N ILE A 9 -11.11 16.73 0.09
CA ILE A 9 -10.67 17.85 -0.76
C ILE A 9 -11.06 17.61 -2.23
N ILE A 10 -10.98 16.36 -2.73
CA ILE A 10 -11.40 16.01 -4.11
C ILE A 10 -12.87 16.32 -4.36
N SER A 11 -13.75 16.11 -3.37
CA SER A 11 -15.19 16.34 -3.52
C SER A 11 -15.56 17.78 -3.90
N PHE A 12 -14.64 18.73 -3.71
CA PHE A 12 -14.82 20.15 -4.06
C PHE A 12 -14.07 20.57 -5.33
N GLN A 13 -13.35 19.66 -5.99
CA GLN A 13 -12.55 19.99 -7.18
C GLN A 13 -13.36 19.84 -8.47
N ASN A 14 -13.32 20.87 -9.30
CA ASN A 14 -13.99 20.91 -10.61
C ASN A 14 -13.01 20.72 -11.79
N SER A 15 -11.72 20.50 -11.52
CA SER A 15 -10.67 20.35 -12.55
C SER A 15 -9.84 19.10 -12.34
N LEU A 16 -9.35 18.52 -13.44
CA LEU A 16 -8.67 17.22 -13.43
C LEU A 16 -7.31 17.25 -12.69
N ALA A 17 -6.54 18.31 -12.87
CA ALA A 17 -5.18 18.42 -12.31
C ALA A 17 -5.12 18.24 -10.78
N PRO A 18 -5.90 18.96 -9.95
CA PRO A 18 -5.90 18.76 -8.50
C PRO A 18 -6.44 17.39 -8.09
N ILE A 19 -7.40 16.82 -8.82
CA ILE A 19 -7.90 15.46 -8.56
C ILE A 19 -6.79 14.43 -8.72
N VAL A 20 -5.98 14.56 -9.78
CA VAL A 20 -4.82 13.69 -10.04
C VAL A 20 -3.74 13.90 -8.98
N ALA A 21 -3.41 15.14 -8.63
CA ALA A 21 -2.42 15.43 -7.59
C ALA A 21 -2.82 14.82 -6.23
N LEU A 22 -4.09 14.89 -5.86
CA LEU A 22 -4.61 14.31 -4.63
C LEU A 22 -4.64 12.78 -4.62
N ARG A 23 -4.32 12.09 -5.72
CA ARG A 23 -4.09 10.63 -5.73
C ARG A 23 -2.81 10.24 -4.99
N ILE A 24 -1.81 11.12 -4.96
CA ILE A 24 -0.54 10.88 -4.27
C ILE A 24 -0.76 10.63 -2.77
N PRO A 25 -1.38 11.56 -1.99
CA PRO A 25 -1.62 11.33 -0.57
C PRO A 25 -2.59 10.17 -0.30
N GLN A 26 -3.55 9.89 -1.20
CA GLN A 26 -4.39 8.70 -1.09
C GLN A 26 -3.57 7.41 -1.20
N GLY A 27 -2.69 7.32 -2.21
CA GLY A 27 -1.80 6.18 -2.40
C GLY A 27 -0.90 5.94 -1.20
N ILE A 28 -0.30 7.00 -0.64
CA ILE A 28 0.51 6.92 0.58
C ILE A 28 -0.32 6.40 1.75
N GLY A 29 -1.52 6.96 1.98
CA GLY A 29 -2.39 6.53 3.07
C GLY A 29 -2.78 5.06 2.96
N VAL A 30 -3.10 4.60 1.75
CA VAL A 30 -3.43 3.19 1.46
C VAL A 30 -2.21 2.30 1.67
N ALA A 31 -1.04 2.65 1.15
CA ALA A 31 0.19 1.87 1.32
C ALA A 31 0.54 1.64 2.80
N ILE A 32 0.40 2.68 3.63
CA ILE A 32 0.60 2.57 5.09
C ILE A 32 -0.40 1.58 5.70
N LEU A 33 -1.68 1.67 5.34
CA LEU A 33 -2.71 0.78 5.87
C LEU A 33 -2.46 -0.68 5.48
N PHE A 34 -2.15 -0.95 4.21
CA PHE A 34 -1.87 -2.31 3.72
C PHE A 34 -0.59 -2.91 4.34
N THR A 35 0.37 -2.07 4.71
CA THR A 35 1.62 -2.52 5.34
C THR A 35 1.43 -2.78 6.84
N LEU A 36 0.77 -1.87 7.55
CA LEU A 36 0.68 -1.90 9.02
C LEU A 36 -0.50 -2.74 9.54
N ALA A 37 -1.65 -2.73 8.86
CA ALA A 37 -2.84 -3.42 9.35
C ALA A 37 -2.63 -4.94 9.56
N PRO A 38 -2.03 -5.70 8.61
CA PRO A 38 -1.81 -7.13 8.82
C PRO A 38 -0.86 -7.40 9.99
N ALA A 39 0.15 -6.55 10.19
CA ALA A 39 1.11 -6.66 11.28
C ALA A 39 0.44 -6.41 12.65
N LEU A 40 -0.43 -5.40 12.73
CA LEU A 40 -1.20 -5.09 13.94
C LEU A 40 -2.21 -6.20 14.26
N ILE A 41 -2.93 -6.70 13.26
CA ILE A 41 -3.88 -7.82 13.40
C ILE A 41 -3.14 -9.07 13.89
N ALA A 42 -2.01 -9.41 13.28
CA ALA A 42 -1.19 -10.54 13.69
C ALA A 42 -0.75 -10.43 15.16
N ARG A 43 -0.36 -9.22 15.59
CA ARG A 43 0.07 -8.96 16.97
C ARG A 43 -1.10 -9.00 17.97
N ALA A 44 -2.28 -8.54 17.57
CA ALA A 44 -3.47 -8.49 18.44
C ALA A 44 -4.12 -9.87 18.66
N PHE A 45 -4.18 -10.72 17.63
CA PHE A 45 -4.91 -12.00 17.69
C PHE A 45 -4.04 -13.21 18.05
N GLY A 46 -2.72 -13.07 18.02
CA GLY A 46 -1.75 -14.14 18.34
C GLY A 46 -1.69 -15.26 17.28
N PRO A 47 -0.74 -16.21 17.39
CA PRO A 47 -0.47 -17.19 16.34
C PRO A 47 -1.66 -18.10 15.99
N SER A 48 -2.45 -18.50 16.98
CA SER A 48 -3.57 -19.45 16.81
C SER A 48 -4.77 -18.85 16.09
N ARG A 49 -5.01 -17.53 16.19
CA ARG A 49 -6.16 -16.84 15.58
C ARG A 49 -5.78 -15.89 14.45
N ARG A 50 -4.48 -15.64 14.22
CA ARG A 50 -3.98 -14.77 13.14
C ARG A 50 -4.53 -15.15 11.76
N GLY A 51 -4.52 -16.44 11.41
CA GLY A 51 -5.01 -16.91 10.11
C GLY A 51 -6.48 -16.56 9.87
N ARG A 52 -7.34 -16.82 10.87
CA ARG A 52 -8.78 -16.48 10.80
C ARG A 52 -9.01 -14.97 10.75
N ALA A 53 -8.26 -14.20 11.54
CA ALA A 53 -8.38 -12.74 11.56
C ALA A 53 -7.96 -12.09 10.23
N LEU A 54 -6.86 -12.56 9.63
CA LEU A 54 -6.42 -12.13 8.30
C LEU A 54 -7.40 -12.58 7.22
N GLY A 55 -7.90 -13.82 7.28
CA GLY A 55 -8.93 -14.32 6.36
C GLY A 55 -10.20 -13.48 6.39
N PHE A 56 -10.71 -13.13 7.57
CA PHE A 56 -11.87 -12.24 7.72
C PHE A 56 -11.58 -10.84 7.15
N THR A 57 -10.37 -10.32 7.36
CA THR A 57 -9.96 -9.03 6.79
C THR A 57 -9.99 -9.07 5.27
N LEU A 58 -9.45 -10.12 4.65
CA LEU A 58 -9.47 -10.29 3.20
C LEU A 58 -10.90 -10.47 2.66
N ALA A 59 -11.76 -11.22 3.37
CA ALA A 59 -13.16 -11.36 3.01
C ALA A 59 -13.90 -10.01 3.07
N ALA A 60 -13.68 -9.22 4.11
CA ALA A 60 -14.23 -7.88 4.25
C ALA A 60 -13.74 -6.94 3.13
N MET A 61 -12.47 -7.03 2.74
CA MET A 61 -11.92 -6.27 1.61
C MET A 61 -12.55 -6.67 0.27
N GLY A 62 -12.74 -7.98 0.04
CA GLY A 62 -13.42 -8.50 -1.14
C GLY A 62 -14.87 -8.01 -1.21
N ALA A 63 -15.62 -8.14 -0.12
CA ALA A 63 -16.98 -7.61 -0.01
C ALA A 63 -17.03 -6.10 -0.25
N GLY A 64 -16.12 -5.33 0.36
CA GLY A 64 -16.02 -3.89 0.15
C GLY A 64 -15.69 -3.50 -1.29
N THR A 65 -14.84 -4.28 -1.97
CA THR A 65 -14.51 -4.06 -3.38
C THR A 65 -15.72 -4.30 -4.28
N PHE A 66 -16.45 -5.38 -4.02
CA PHE A 66 -17.69 -5.70 -4.73
C PHE A 66 -18.77 -4.63 -4.52
N THR A 67 -19.07 -4.30 -3.27
CA THR A 67 -20.04 -3.24 -2.93
C THR A 67 -19.61 -1.89 -3.49
N GLY A 68 -18.30 -1.59 -3.50
CA GLY A 68 -17.76 -0.36 -4.08
C GLY A 68 -17.90 -0.28 -5.59
N ALA A 69 -17.72 -1.40 -6.31
CA ALA A 69 -17.91 -1.45 -7.76
C ALA A 69 -19.38 -1.27 -8.15
N LEU A 70 -20.28 -2.00 -7.49
CA LEU A 70 -21.72 -1.89 -7.73
C LEU A 70 -22.28 -0.52 -7.31
N GLY A 71 -21.99 -0.09 -6.08
CA GLY A 71 -22.46 1.19 -5.57
C GLY A 71 -21.85 2.38 -6.32
N GLY A 72 -20.59 2.28 -6.73
CA GLY A 72 -19.92 3.33 -7.50
C GLY A 72 -20.51 3.53 -8.90
N GLY A 73 -20.92 2.44 -9.57
CA GLY A 73 -21.59 2.51 -10.87
C GLY A 73 -22.93 3.22 -10.79
N VAL A 74 -23.82 2.75 -9.90
CA VAL A 74 -25.16 3.36 -9.69
C VAL A 74 -25.05 4.82 -9.26
N MET A 75 -24.13 5.14 -8.35
CA MET A 75 -23.91 6.54 -7.92
C MET A 75 -23.41 7.44 -9.05
N GLY A 76 -22.52 6.94 -9.90
CA GLY A 76 -22.01 7.68 -11.04
C GLY A 76 -23.11 7.98 -12.07
N GLU A 77 -24.00 7.02 -12.30
CA GLU A 77 -25.10 7.12 -13.27
C GLU A 77 -26.25 8.03 -12.79
N GLU A 78 -26.70 7.88 -11.53
CA GLU A 78 -27.86 8.62 -11.02
C GLU A 78 -27.54 9.98 -10.39
N PHE A 79 -26.39 10.09 -9.71
CA PHE A 79 -26.03 11.27 -8.91
C PHE A 79 -24.78 12.00 -9.41
N GLY A 80 -24.17 11.49 -10.48
CA GLY A 80 -22.93 12.02 -11.04
C GLY A 80 -21.68 11.56 -10.28
N TRP A 81 -20.54 11.62 -10.96
CA TRP A 81 -19.25 11.16 -10.44
C TRP A 81 -18.82 11.73 -9.07
N PRO A 82 -19.16 12.98 -8.66
CA PRO A 82 -18.74 13.51 -7.36
C PRO A 82 -19.40 12.77 -6.18
N ALA A 83 -20.61 12.20 -6.38
CA ALA A 83 -21.34 11.48 -5.34
C ALA A 83 -20.54 10.30 -4.76
N ILE A 84 -19.71 9.67 -5.60
CA ILE A 84 -18.80 8.58 -5.19
C ILE A 84 -17.79 9.05 -4.14
N PHE A 85 -17.33 10.29 -4.21
CA PHE A 85 -16.40 10.88 -3.24
C PHE A 85 -17.11 11.30 -1.97
N TRP A 86 -18.29 11.91 -2.10
CA TRP A 86 -19.14 12.29 -0.96
C TRP A 86 -19.50 11.10 -0.08
N MET A 87 -19.85 9.95 -0.66
CA MET A 87 -20.16 8.73 0.11
C MET A 87 -18.96 8.19 0.91
N ARG A 88 -17.73 8.39 0.43
CA ARG A 88 -16.52 7.92 1.11
C ARG A 88 -16.20 8.73 2.37
N ILE A 89 -16.62 9.99 2.44
CA ILE A 89 -16.35 10.89 3.58
C ILE A 89 -16.96 10.36 4.89
N PRO A 90 -18.28 10.06 4.99
CA PRO A 90 -18.87 9.58 6.25
C PRO A 90 -18.28 8.24 6.70
N ILE A 91 -17.99 7.34 5.75
CA ILE A 91 -17.32 6.07 6.05
C ILE A 91 -15.92 6.33 6.62
N GLY A 92 -15.13 7.18 5.96
CA GLY A 92 -13.80 7.54 6.39
C GLY A 92 -13.77 8.25 7.75
N LEU A 93 -14.80 9.05 8.06
CA LEU A 93 -14.95 9.73 9.34
C LEU A 93 -15.37 8.77 10.46
N ALA A 94 -16.33 7.87 10.19
CA ALA A 94 -16.74 6.84 11.15
C ALA A 94 -15.56 5.94 11.53
N LEU A 95 -14.80 5.46 10.53
CA LEU A 95 -13.58 4.67 10.76
C LEU A 95 -12.54 5.45 11.56
N LEU A 96 -12.40 6.75 11.30
CA LEU A 96 -11.50 7.62 12.04
C LEU A 96 -11.89 7.70 13.52
N ILE A 97 -13.17 7.94 13.80
CA ILE A 97 -13.72 8.02 15.16
C ILE A 97 -13.52 6.69 15.89
N ILE A 98 -13.91 5.58 15.27
CA ILE A 98 -13.72 4.23 15.83
C ILE A 98 -12.25 3.97 16.15
N THR A 99 -11.35 4.37 15.25
CA THR A 99 -9.91 4.19 15.45
C THR A 99 -9.41 5.01 16.63
N VAL A 100 -9.77 6.30 16.71
CA VAL A 100 -9.33 7.21 17.78
C VAL A 100 -9.88 6.79 19.15
N ILE A 101 -11.15 6.37 19.22
CA ILE A 101 -11.77 5.90 20.46
C ILE A 101 -11.25 4.52 20.87
N GLY A 102 -11.06 3.62 19.89
CA GLY A 102 -10.63 2.24 20.12
C GLY A 102 -9.13 2.08 20.40
N LEU A 103 -8.31 3.08 20.12
CA LEU A 103 -6.88 3.11 20.43
C LEU A 103 -6.67 3.27 21.95
N ASN A 104 -6.78 2.15 22.67
CA ASN A 104 -6.42 2.08 24.09
C ASN A 104 -4.90 2.31 24.27
N GLN A 105 -4.54 3.18 25.23
CA GLN A 105 -3.15 3.57 25.55
C GLN A 105 -2.21 2.40 25.87
N SER A 106 -2.74 1.20 26.16
CA SER A 106 -1.98 -0.01 26.45
C SER A 106 -1.13 -0.52 25.28
N TYR A 107 -1.50 -0.24 24.02
CA TYR A 107 -0.67 -0.61 22.85
C TYR A 107 0.58 0.27 22.69
N THR A 108 0.53 1.53 23.14
CA THR A 108 1.64 2.49 23.04
C THR A 108 2.85 2.06 23.88
N ARG A 109 2.62 1.33 24.98
CA ARG A 109 3.69 0.89 25.89
C ARG A 109 4.56 -0.23 25.30
N ALA A 110 4.03 -1.00 24.35
CA ALA A 110 4.71 -2.12 23.70
C ALA A 110 5.64 -1.70 22.53
N ILE A 111 5.75 -0.40 22.25
CA ILE A 111 6.64 0.20 21.22
C ILE A 111 7.96 0.69 21.86
N ARG A 112 8.09 0.65 23.20
CA ARG A 112 9.26 1.18 23.90
C ARG A 112 10.52 0.33 23.77
N HIS A 113 10.41 -0.94 23.37
CA HIS A 113 11.58 -1.74 22.98
C HIS A 113 12.01 -1.34 21.56
N ARG A 114 12.72 -0.21 21.46
CA ARG A 114 13.46 0.19 20.26
C ARG A 114 14.48 -0.89 19.93
N VAL A 115 14.16 -1.76 18.98
CA VAL A 115 15.18 -2.43 18.20
C VAL A 115 15.94 -1.31 17.49
N LYS A 116 17.23 -1.11 17.82
CA LYS A 116 18.14 -0.16 17.15
C LYS A 116 18.48 -0.64 15.73
N GLN A 117 17.49 -1.04 14.94
CA GLN A 117 17.72 -1.23 13.51
C GLN A 117 17.72 0.15 12.85
N ARG A 118 18.85 0.47 12.21
CA ARG A 118 18.96 1.66 11.36
C ARG A 118 18.02 1.44 10.18
N PHE A 119 17.08 2.37 9.99
CA PHE A 119 16.22 2.35 8.82
C PHE A 119 17.08 2.60 7.58
N ASP A 120 17.13 1.62 6.69
CA ASP A 120 17.86 1.71 5.43
C ASP A 120 17.06 2.53 4.42
N LEU A 121 17.12 3.85 4.57
CA LEU A 121 16.40 4.79 3.71
C LEU A 121 16.88 4.70 2.25
N LEU A 122 18.18 4.51 2.05
CA LEU A 122 18.78 4.48 0.71
C LEU A 122 18.38 3.20 -0.03
N GLY A 123 18.53 2.03 0.60
CA GLY A 123 18.04 0.78 0.04
C GLY A 123 16.53 0.80 -0.21
N SER A 124 15.76 1.43 0.68
CA SER A 124 14.31 1.53 0.54
C SER A 124 13.94 2.42 -0.65
N ALA A 125 14.64 3.53 -0.83
CA ALA A 125 14.42 4.43 -1.97
C ALA A 125 14.80 3.77 -3.30
N VAL A 126 15.92 3.04 -3.35
CA VAL A 126 16.34 2.31 -4.56
C VAL A 126 15.32 1.23 -4.90
N LEU A 127 14.91 0.42 -3.93
CA LEU A 127 13.92 -0.65 -4.12
C LEU A 127 12.56 -0.07 -4.54
N PHE A 128 12.10 0.99 -3.86
CA PHE A 128 10.88 1.70 -4.22
C PHE A 128 10.93 2.21 -5.66
N THR A 129 12.02 2.86 -6.05
CA THR A 129 12.17 3.43 -7.40
C THR A 129 12.25 2.32 -8.45
N SER A 130 12.92 1.21 -8.17
CA SER A 130 12.96 0.04 -9.06
C SER A 130 11.56 -0.55 -9.29
N LEU A 131 10.77 -0.77 -8.23
CA LEU A 131 9.40 -1.28 -8.34
C LEU A 131 8.45 -0.26 -8.98
N PHE A 132 8.62 1.03 -8.67
CA PHE A 132 7.81 2.10 -9.24
C PHE A 132 8.01 2.21 -10.76
N THR A 133 9.27 2.23 -11.21
CA THR A 133 9.61 2.25 -12.65
C THR A 133 9.19 0.96 -13.35
N PHE A 134 9.24 -0.20 -12.67
CA PHE A 134 8.71 -1.46 -13.20
C PHE A 134 7.22 -1.36 -13.51
N VAL A 135 6.41 -0.98 -12.52
CA VAL A 135 4.95 -0.90 -12.64
C VAL A 135 4.55 0.18 -13.66
N LEU A 136 5.24 1.32 -13.68
CA LEU A 136 5.03 2.34 -14.70
C LEU A 136 5.40 1.83 -16.09
N GLY A 137 6.52 1.12 -16.24
CA GLY A 137 6.94 0.52 -17.50
C GLY A 137 5.88 -0.44 -18.05
N LEU A 138 5.32 -1.30 -17.21
CA LEU A 138 4.21 -2.19 -17.59
C LEU A 138 2.92 -1.42 -17.93
N SER A 139 2.63 -0.36 -17.18
CA SER A 139 1.43 0.46 -17.41
C SER A 139 1.49 1.16 -18.76
N PHE A 140 2.62 1.80 -19.09
CA PHE A 140 2.82 2.45 -20.38
C PHE A 140 3.01 1.45 -21.51
N ALA A 141 3.66 0.29 -21.28
CA ALA A 141 3.76 -0.77 -22.30
C ALA A 141 2.38 -1.24 -22.78
N ARG A 142 1.40 -1.29 -21.87
CA ARG A 142 0.02 -1.68 -22.20
C ARG A 142 -0.70 -0.63 -23.06
N VAL A 143 -0.37 0.65 -22.93
CA VAL A 143 -1.04 1.76 -23.63
C VAL A 143 -0.31 2.14 -24.91
N ASP A 144 1.00 2.36 -24.82
CA ASP A 144 1.86 2.88 -25.88
C ASP A 144 2.56 1.77 -26.69
N GLY A 145 2.49 0.52 -26.20
CA GLY A 145 3.10 -0.65 -26.80
C GLY A 145 4.44 -1.04 -26.18
N TRP A 146 4.76 -2.33 -26.24
CA TRP A 146 5.95 -2.92 -25.60
C TRP A 146 7.28 -2.46 -26.18
N ILE A 147 7.28 -2.03 -27.44
CA ILE A 147 8.48 -1.59 -28.16
C ILE A 147 8.69 -0.07 -28.11
N ALA A 148 7.79 0.67 -27.44
CA ALA A 148 7.93 2.11 -27.32
C ALA A 148 9.15 2.49 -26.46
N PRO A 149 9.85 3.61 -26.77
CA PRO A 149 11.06 4.00 -26.05
C PRO A 149 10.86 4.19 -24.54
N LEU A 150 9.72 4.78 -24.14
CA LEU A 150 9.45 5.09 -22.73
C LEU A 150 9.26 3.83 -21.87
N PRO A 151 8.39 2.85 -22.22
CA PRO A 151 8.30 1.58 -21.50
C PRO A 151 9.63 0.84 -21.40
N ILE A 152 10.39 0.76 -22.49
CA ILE A 152 11.72 0.12 -22.50
C ILE A 152 12.65 0.82 -21.51
N ALA A 153 12.75 2.16 -21.56
CA ALA A 153 13.61 2.92 -20.66
C ALA A 153 13.24 2.71 -19.18
N LEU A 154 11.94 2.67 -18.87
CA LEU A 154 11.44 2.42 -17.51
C LEU A 154 11.77 1.00 -17.03
N LEU A 155 11.57 -0.01 -17.88
CA LEU A 155 11.89 -1.40 -17.55
C LEU A 155 13.40 -1.61 -17.39
N LEU A 156 14.23 -1.03 -18.26
CA LEU A 156 15.69 -1.07 -18.13
C LEU A 156 16.16 -0.37 -16.85
N THR A 157 15.58 0.78 -16.52
CA THR A 157 15.86 1.50 -15.27
C THR A 157 15.51 0.63 -14.06
N SER A 158 14.36 -0.04 -14.10
CA SER A 158 13.94 -0.95 -13.04
C SER A 158 14.92 -2.09 -12.84
N VAL A 159 15.35 -2.75 -13.92
CA VAL A 159 16.35 -3.83 -13.89
C VAL A 159 17.69 -3.32 -13.34
N ALA A 160 18.17 -2.17 -13.81
CA ALA A 160 19.42 -1.59 -13.35
C ALA A 160 19.40 -1.28 -11.83
N LEU A 161 18.33 -0.64 -11.35
CA LEU A 161 18.14 -0.34 -9.93
C LEU A 161 17.96 -1.62 -9.09
N GLY A 162 17.24 -2.61 -9.62
CA GLY A 162 17.03 -3.90 -8.95
C GLY A 162 18.32 -4.70 -8.80
N LEU A 163 19.17 -4.72 -9.83
CA LEU A 163 20.51 -5.31 -9.78
C LEU A 163 21.42 -4.55 -8.81
N GLY A 164 21.37 -3.20 -8.84
CA GLY A 164 22.07 -2.34 -7.90
C GLY A 164 21.69 -2.63 -6.45
N PHE A 165 20.40 -2.77 -6.17
CA PHE A 165 19.89 -3.17 -4.86
C PHE A 165 20.35 -4.57 -4.46
N ALA A 166 20.23 -5.56 -5.36
CA ALA A 166 20.66 -6.94 -5.09
C ALA A 166 22.16 -7.03 -4.76
N LYS A 167 23.00 -6.27 -5.47
CA LYS A 167 24.44 -6.18 -5.20
C LYS A 167 24.69 -5.50 -3.85
N GLY A 168 24.06 -4.36 -3.58
CA GLY A 168 24.20 -3.63 -2.32
C GLY A 168 23.72 -4.42 -1.09
N ASN A 169 22.67 -5.22 -1.24
CA ASN A 169 22.18 -6.10 -0.18
C ASN A 169 23.17 -7.25 0.10
N LYS A 170 23.81 -7.82 -0.94
CA LYS A 170 24.85 -8.85 -0.78
C LYS A 170 26.13 -8.31 -0.13
N THR A 171 26.48 -7.05 -0.36
CA THR A 171 27.69 -6.43 0.22
C THR A 171 27.46 -5.86 1.63
N GLY A 172 26.24 -5.98 2.18
CA GLY A 172 25.90 -5.42 3.50
C GLY A 172 25.67 -3.91 3.51
N ASN A 173 25.56 -3.27 2.34
CA ASN A 173 25.25 -1.84 2.22
C ASN A 173 23.74 -1.56 2.34
N PHE A 174 22.90 -2.57 2.09
CA PHE A 174 21.45 -2.51 2.32
C PHE A 174 21.01 -3.58 3.32
N THR A 175 20.14 -3.21 4.25
CA THR A 175 19.81 -4.01 5.45
C THR A 175 18.30 -4.20 5.61
N ILE A 176 17.56 -4.22 4.50
CA ILE A 176 16.09 -4.38 4.53
C ILE A 176 15.70 -5.86 4.67
N LEU A 177 16.52 -6.75 4.11
CA LEU A 177 16.31 -8.18 4.22
C LEU A 177 17.33 -8.75 5.20
N PRO A 178 16.94 -9.27 6.37
CA PRO A 178 17.87 -10.00 7.21
C PRO A 178 18.51 -11.13 6.40
N ILE A 179 19.84 -11.14 6.38
CA ILE A 179 20.66 -12.19 5.75
C ILE A 179 20.22 -13.52 6.37
N GLY A 180 19.53 -14.36 5.61
CA GLY A 180 18.97 -15.63 6.10
C GLY A 180 17.46 -15.84 5.88
N LEU A 181 16.73 -14.92 5.24
CA LEU A 181 15.32 -15.18 4.86
C LEU A 181 15.15 -16.43 3.98
N THR A 182 16.13 -16.71 3.12
CA THR A 182 16.20 -17.92 2.28
C THR A 182 16.61 -19.19 3.03
N SER A 183 17.10 -19.08 4.26
CA SER A 183 17.43 -20.23 5.11
C SER A 183 16.29 -20.63 6.04
N PHE A 184 15.18 -19.88 6.08
CA PHE A 184 14.00 -20.29 6.87
C PHE A 184 13.28 -21.47 6.20
N PRO A 185 13.07 -22.59 6.92
CA PRO A 185 12.42 -23.79 6.37
C PRO A 185 11.04 -23.52 5.76
N GLY A 186 10.28 -22.55 6.28
CA GLY A 186 8.96 -22.18 5.77
C GLY A 186 8.94 -21.46 4.43
N PHE A 187 10.07 -20.89 3.97
CA PHE A 187 10.16 -20.21 2.67
C PHE A 187 10.39 -21.20 1.51
N LYS A 188 11.06 -22.33 1.78
CA LYS A 188 11.27 -23.40 0.79
C LYS A 188 9.98 -24.12 0.37
N SER A 189 8.97 -24.15 1.25
CA SER A 189 7.71 -24.86 1.02
C SER A 189 6.72 -24.10 0.13
N GLY A 190 6.93 -22.80 -0.15
CA GLY A 190 6.01 -21.98 -0.96
C GLY A 190 6.47 -21.75 -2.40
N ALA A 191 7.63 -22.29 -2.77
CA ALA A 191 8.25 -22.13 -4.09
C ALA A 191 8.36 -23.46 -4.87
N GLY A 192 7.59 -24.48 -4.46
CA GLY A 192 7.46 -25.76 -5.14
C GLY A 192 6.02 -25.97 -5.59
#